data_AF-A0A352XM29-F1
#
_entry.id   AF-A0A352XM29-F1
#
_cell.length_a   1.000
_cell.length_b   1.000
_cell.length_c   1.000
_cell.angle_alpha   90.00
_cell.angle_beta   90.00
_cell.angle_gamma   90.00
#
_symmetry.space_group_name_H-M   'P 1'
#
loop_
_entity.id
_entity.type
_entity.pdbx_description
1 polymer ?
#
loop_
_entity_poly.entity_id
_entity_poly.type
_entity_poly.pdbx_seq_one_letter_code
_entity_poly.pdbx_strand_id
1 'polypeptide(L)'
;MIDYPALWQAVLDLPSHRTAHSVHGPDHWKRVERNALIIATDSGADVEIVRLFALFHDAQRVNEWGDPEHGARGAALAGLYRGKLFELSDESFEILHYACTWHTGGRHHENPTIATCWDADRLDLDRCGITPDPDYMSTNLAKKIAEHGSIDPWLNLVPTNLTP
;
A
#
# COMPACT_ATOMS: atom_id res chain seq x y z
N MET A 1 -15.92 11.11 2.21
CA MET A 1 -15.95 9.66 1.93
C MET A 1 -15.42 9.48 0.52
N ILE A 2 -14.38 8.67 0.37
CA ILE A 2 -13.69 8.47 -0.92
C ILE A 2 -14.48 7.46 -1.76
N ASP A 3 -14.75 7.78 -3.02
CA ASP A 3 -15.30 6.85 -4.00
C ASP A 3 -14.17 5.95 -4.54
N TYR A 4 -13.84 4.91 -3.76
CA TYR A 4 -12.79 3.96 -4.12
C TYR A 4 -13.05 3.29 -5.48
N PRO A 5 -14.25 2.78 -5.81
CA PRO A 5 -14.52 2.22 -7.13
C PRO A 5 -14.15 3.16 -8.28
N ALA A 6 -14.59 4.43 -8.23
CA ALA A 6 -14.26 5.40 -9.26
C ALA A 6 -12.76 5.73 -9.31
N LEU A 7 -12.10 5.83 -8.14
CA LEU A 7 -10.68 6.10 -8.06
C LEU A 7 -9.83 4.94 -8.61
N TRP A 8 -10.16 3.71 -8.24
CA TRP A 8 -9.50 2.50 -8.76
C TRP A 8 -9.65 2.42 -10.28
N GLN A 9 -10.87 2.65 -10.81
CA GLN A 9 -11.09 2.67 -12.26
C GLN A 9 -10.26 3.75 -12.95
N ALA A 10 -10.27 4.98 -12.41
CA ALA A 10 -9.51 6.10 -12.98
C ALA A 10 -8.00 5.82 -13.01
N VAL A 11 -7.46 5.17 -11.97
CA VAL A 11 -6.06 4.73 -11.97
C VAL A 11 -5.88 3.64 -13.00
N LEU A 12 -6.69 2.58 -13.03
CA LEU A 12 -6.63 1.45 -13.97
C LEU A 12 -6.84 1.81 -15.46
N ASP A 13 -7.31 3.01 -15.77
CA ASP A 13 -7.48 3.47 -17.15
C ASP A 13 -6.25 4.21 -17.72
N LEU A 14 -5.28 4.60 -16.88
CA LEU A 14 -4.03 5.20 -17.34
C LEU A 14 -3.22 4.28 -18.29
N PRO A 15 -2.37 4.82 -19.15
CA PRO A 15 -1.53 4.00 -20.04
C PRO A 15 -0.34 3.32 -19.34
N SER A 16 -0.24 3.39 -18.01
CA SER A 16 0.91 2.91 -17.22
C SER A 16 0.77 1.46 -16.73
N HIS A 17 -0.27 0.72 -17.14
CA HIS A 17 -0.62 -0.51 -16.45
C HIS A 17 0.04 -1.74 -17.01
N ARG A 18 0.89 -2.27 -16.16
CA ARG A 18 1.24 -3.68 -16.16
C ARG A 18 -0.06 -4.48 -16.09
N THR A 19 -0.08 -5.62 -16.77
CA THR A 19 -1.23 -6.53 -16.75
C THR A 19 -1.62 -6.87 -15.31
N ALA A 20 -2.89 -7.25 -15.08
CA ALA A 20 -3.37 -7.62 -13.75
C ALA A 20 -2.43 -8.57 -12.99
N HIS A 21 -1.79 -9.49 -13.72
CA HIS A 21 -0.89 -10.52 -13.21
C HIS A 21 0.60 -10.14 -13.15
N SER A 22 0.95 -8.88 -13.42
CA SER A 22 2.30 -8.42 -13.12
C SER A 22 2.55 -8.50 -11.61
N VAL A 23 3.79 -8.85 -11.25
CA VAL A 23 4.25 -8.87 -9.85
C VAL A 23 4.16 -7.49 -9.18
N HIS A 24 4.07 -6.41 -9.96
CA HIS A 24 3.84 -5.04 -9.49
C HIS A 24 2.48 -4.45 -9.95
N GLY A 25 1.56 -5.31 -10.40
CA GLY A 25 0.27 -4.90 -10.97
C GLY A 25 -0.89 -4.85 -9.97
N PRO A 26 -2.12 -4.63 -10.47
CA PRO A 26 -3.32 -4.50 -9.63
C PRO A 26 -3.59 -5.64 -8.64
N ASP A 27 -3.22 -6.89 -8.96
CA ASP A 27 -3.37 -8.00 -8.02
C ASP A 27 -2.48 -7.82 -6.77
N HIS A 28 -1.28 -7.27 -6.94
CA HIS A 28 -0.40 -6.90 -5.84
C HIS A 28 -1.00 -5.75 -5.02
N TRP A 29 -1.47 -4.68 -5.67
CA TRP A 29 -2.07 -3.53 -4.97
C TRP A 29 -3.25 -3.94 -4.08
N LYS A 30 -4.10 -4.86 -4.55
CA LYS A 30 -5.21 -5.42 -3.76
C LYS A 30 -4.73 -6.22 -2.54
N ARG A 31 -3.64 -6.99 -2.69
CA ARG A 31 -3.05 -7.71 -1.56
C ARG A 31 -2.44 -6.75 -0.54
N VAL A 32 -1.76 -5.69 -0.98
CA VAL A 32 -1.28 -4.61 -0.10
C VAL A 32 -2.43 -3.95 0.64
N GLU A 33 -3.53 -3.61 -0.03
CA GLU A 33 -4.71 -3.02 0.62
C GLU A 33 -5.26 -3.95 1.71
N ARG A 34 -5.45 -5.23 1.38
CA ARG A 34 -5.90 -6.25 2.34
C ARG A 34 -4.96 -6.37 3.54
N ASN A 35 -3.64 -6.47 3.28
CA ASN A 35 -2.63 -6.59 4.33
C ASN A 35 -2.65 -5.37 5.25
N ALA A 36 -2.74 -4.17 4.67
CA ALA A 36 -2.78 -2.92 5.41
C ALA A 36 -4.04 -2.80 6.27
N LEU A 37 -5.21 -3.22 5.76
CA LEU A 37 -6.45 -3.24 6.53
C LEU A 37 -6.37 -4.17 7.74
N ILE A 38 -5.73 -5.33 7.59
CA ILE A 38 -5.50 -6.26 8.70
C ILE A 38 -4.56 -5.62 9.74
N ILE A 39 -3.42 -5.07 9.31
CA ILE A 39 -2.45 -4.43 10.21
C ILE A 39 -3.05 -3.19 10.90
N ALA A 40 -3.92 -2.44 10.24
CA ALA A 40 -4.60 -1.26 10.80
C ALA A 40 -5.47 -1.59 12.02
N THR A 41 -5.94 -2.84 12.16
CA THR A 41 -6.73 -3.28 13.33
C THR A 41 -5.95 -3.26 14.64
N ASP A 42 -4.62 -3.27 14.59
CA ASP A 42 -3.71 -3.26 15.75
C ASP A 42 -2.85 -1.99 15.81
N SER A 43 -2.42 -1.47 14.66
CA SER A 43 -1.47 -0.34 14.60
C SER A 43 -2.09 1.04 14.86
N GLY A 44 -3.41 1.18 14.70
CA GLY A 44 -4.08 2.50 14.74
C GLY A 44 -3.80 3.38 13.52
N ALA A 45 -3.33 2.79 12.41
CA ALA A 45 -3.10 3.49 11.15
C ALA A 45 -4.39 4.11 10.58
N ASP A 46 -4.24 5.23 9.88
CA ASP A 46 -5.32 5.86 9.13
C ASP A 46 -5.71 4.99 7.92
N VAL A 47 -6.93 4.43 7.98
CA VAL A 47 -7.47 3.52 6.96
C VAL A 47 -7.60 4.19 5.59
N GLU A 48 -7.88 5.49 5.50
CA GLU A 48 -7.97 6.16 4.21
C GLU A 48 -6.60 6.24 3.54
N ILE A 49 -5.56 6.59 4.31
CA ILE A 49 -4.20 6.72 3.79
C ILE A 49 -3.64 5.36 3.35
N VAL A 50 -3.79 4.30 4.15
CA VAL A 50 -3.20 3.00 3.79
C VAL A 50 -3.82 2.39 2.54
N ARG A 51 -5.12 2.63 2.30
CA ARG A 51 -5.81 2.19 1.09
C ARG A 51 -5.37 2.99 -0.13
N LEU A 52 -5.19 4.30 0.01
CA LEU A 52 -4.63 5.15 -1.05
C LEU A 52 -3.18 4.75 -1.37
N PHE A 53 -2.36 4.47 -0.36
CA PHE A 53 -1.00 3.98 -0.55
C PHE A 53 -0.98 2.69 -1.38
N ALA A 54 -1.82 1.72 -1.01
CA ALA A 54 -1.90 0.44 -1.72
C ALA A 54 -2.17 0.63 -3.22
N LEU A 55 -3.04 1.58 -3.59
CA LEU A 55 -3.34 1.91 -4.97
C LEU A 55 -2.19 2.64 -5.69
N PHE A 56 -1.50 3.58 -5.02
CA PHE A 56 -0.60 4.52 -5.70
C PHE A 56 0.88 4.13 -5.71
N HIS A 57 1.39 3.40 -4.70
CA HIS A 57 2.84 3.24 -4.47
C HIS A 57 3.60 2.66 -5.69
N ASP A 58 2.96 1.72 -6.42
CA ASP A 58 3.50 1.05 -7.60
C ASP A 58 2.77 1.44 -8.92
N ALA A 59 1.79 2.35 -8.87
CA ALA A 59 0.94 2.68 -10.03
C ALA A 59 1.66 3.38 -11.20
N GLN A 60 2.86 3.91 -10.94
CA GLN A 60 3.65 4.68 -11.91
C GLN A 60 5.04 4.08 -12.15
N ARG A 61 5.18 2.75 -12.02
CA ARG A 61 6.41 2.09 -12.45
C ARG A 61 6.57 2.15 -13.97
N VAL A 62 7.76 2.49 -14.48
CA VAL A 62 8.10 2.45 -15.91
C VAL A 62 8.74 1.12 -16.33
N ASN A 63 9.26 0.32 -15.39
CA ASN A 63 9.75 -1.05 -15.63
C ASN A 63 9.59 -1.98 -14.40
N GLU A 64 9.71 -3.31 -14.59
CA GLU A 64 9.58 -4.34 -13.51
C GLU A 64 10.87 -4.47 -12.67
N TRP A 65 11.93 -3.78 -13.06
CA TRP A 65 13.28 -3.97 -12.54
C TRP A 65 13.70 -2.75 -11.70
N GLY A 66 14.85 -2.16 -12.04
CA GLY A 66 15.37 -0.94 -11.43
C GLY A 66 14.54 0.27 -11.84
N ASP A 67 13.67 0.69 -10.94
CA ASP A 67 12.88 1.90 -11.10
C ASP A 67 12.83 2.68 -9.79
N PRO A 68 13.93 3.27 -9.29
CA PRO A 68 13.99 3.86 -7.96
C PRO A 68 12.99 5.00 -7.72
N GLU A 69 12.47 5.63 -8.76
CA GLU A 69 11.61 6.82 -8.68
C GLU A 69 10.10 6.50 -8.78
N HIS A 70 9.70 5.22 -8.90
CA HIS A 70 8.28 4.84 -9.01
C HIS A 70 7.42 5.35 -7.86
N GLY A 71 7.91 5.25 -6.63
CA GLY A 71 7.20 5.73 -5.44
C GLY A 71 6.92 7.23 -5.50
N ALA A 72 7.91 8.03 -5.92
CA ALA A 72 7.75 9.47 -6.09
C ALA A 72 6.73 9.82 -7.19
N ARG A 73 6.73 9.08 -8.30
CA ARG A 73 5.73 9.26 -9.36
C ARG A 73 4.34 8.83 -8.91
N GLY A 74 4.23 7.76 -8.12
CA GLY A 74 2.98 7.32 -7.49
C GLY A 74 2.42 8.38 -6.53
N ALA A 75 3.28 8.98 -5.72
CA ALA A 75 2.94 10.10 -4.83
C ALA A 75 2.45 11.33 -5.61
N ALA A 76 3.14 11.69 -6.71
CA ALA A 76 2.72 12.75 -7.60
C ALA A 76 1.36 12.46 -8.26
N LEU A 77 1.11 11.20 -8.65
CA LEU A 77 -0.18 10.78 -9.20
C LEU A 77 -1.31 10.96 -8.18
N ALA A 78 -1.08 10.59 -6.91
CA ALA A 78 -2.04 10.84 -5.84
C ALA A 78 -2.39 12.34 -5.74
N GLY A 79 -1.39 13.22 -5.88
CA GLY A 79 -1.59 14.67 -5.92
C GLY A 79 -2.44 15.16 -7.09
N LEU A 80 -2.41 14.48 -8.25
CA LEU A 80 -3.26 14.82 -9.39
C LEU A 80 -4.74 14.49 -9.17
N TYR A 81 -5.04 13.50 -8.33
CA TYR A 81 -6.40 13.06 -7.99
C TYR A 81 -6.96 13.67 -6.70
N ARG A 82 -6.09 14.16 -5.80
CA ARG A 82 -6.48 14.96 -4.64
C ARG A 82 -7.23 16.22 -5.10
N GLY A 83 -8.36 16.55 -4.47
CA GLY A 83 -9.19 17.66 -4.90
C GLY A 83 -10.22 17.29 -5.99
N LYS A 84 -10.18 16.06 -6.51
CA LYS A 84 -11.00 15.63 -7.65
C LYS A 84 -11.77 14.34 -7.37
N LEU A 85 -11.07 13.28 -6.97
CA LEU A 85 -11.64 11.96 -6.69
C LEU A 85 -11.53 11.56 -5.21
N PHE A 86 -10.67 12.24 -4.46
CA PHE A 86 -10.59 12.11 -3.02
C PHE A 86 -10.12 13.43 -2.39
N GLU A 87 -10.39 13.58 -1.10
CA GLU A 87 -9.92 14.68 -0.27
C GLU A 87 -9.09 14.12 0.89
N LEU A 88 -7.98 14.79 1.18
CA LEU A 88 -7.19 14.61 2.40
C LEU A 88 -6.80 16.01 2.89
N SER A 89 -6.63 16.16 4.21
CA SER A 89 -5.96 17.34 4.77
C SER A 89 -4.52 17.42 4.25
N ASP A 90 -3.88 18.59 4.37
CA ASP A 90 -2.47 18.72 3.98
C ASP A 90 -1.58 17.76 4.76
N GLU A 91 -1.81 17.62 6.07
CA GLU A 91 -1.07 16.69 6.92
C GLU A 91 -1.24 15.23 6.48
N SER A 92 -2.48 14.77 6.26
CA SER A 92 -2.75 13.40 5.80
C SER A 92 -2.17 13.14 4.41
N PHE A 93 -2.19 14.15 3.53
CA PHE A 93 -1.61 14.00 2.20
C PHE A 93 -0.08 13.95 2.24
N GLU A 94 0.58 14.73 3.09
CA GLU A 94 2.04 14.64 3.29
C GLU A 94 2.45 13.24 3.79
N ILE A 95 1.65 12.63 4.68
CA ILE A 95 1.85 11.25 5.13
C ILE A 95 1.74 10.27 3.97
N LEU A 96 0.68 10.35 3.16
CA LEU A 96 0.51 9.51 1.96
C LEU A 96 1.68 9.69 0.98
N HIS A 97 2.04 10.94 0.70
CA HIS A 97 3.10 11.30 -0.24
C HIS A 97 4.43 10.72 0.24
N TYR A 98 4.76 10.88 1.52
CA TYR A 98 5.97 10.31 2.11
C TYR A 98 5.96 8.78 2.05
N ALA A 99 4.85 8.14 2.44
CA ALA A 99 4.72 6.69 2.43
C ALA A 99 5.00 6.12 1.04
N CYS A 100 4.36 6.67 0.00
CA CYS A 100 4.57 6.27 -1.40
C CYS A 100 6.02 6.53 -1.85
N THR A 101 6.57 7.72 -1.59
CA THR A 101 7.90 8.12 -2.08
C THR A 101 9.00 7.20 -1.57
N TRP A 102 8.92 6.77 -0.32
CA TRP A 102 10.05 6.13 0.38
C TRP A 102 9.87 4.64 0.70
N HIS A 103 8.81 3.99 0.22
CA HIS A 103 8.47 2.62 0.62
C HIS A 103 9.54 1.56 0.31
N THR A 104 10.38 1.75 -0.71
CA THR A 104 11.48 0.82 -1.04
C THR A 104 12.78 1.09 -0.27
N GLY A 105 12.98 2.32 0.23
CA GLY A 105 14.23 2.72 0.91
C GLY A 105 14.11 2.81 2.44
N GLY A 106 12.90 2.99 2.95
CA GLY A 106 12.64 2.98 4.38
C GLY A 106 12.86 1.59 5.00
N ARG A 107 13.27 1.54 6.28
CA ARG A 107 13.30 0.31 7.08
C ARG A 107 12.20 0.31 8.13
N HIS A 108 12.26 1.21 9.09
CA HIS A 108 11.22 1.40 10.10
C HIS A 108 10.71 2.83 10.08
N HIS A 109 9.50 3.03 10.57
CA HIS A 109 8.93 4.35 10.76
C HIS A 109 8.11 4.43 12.05
N GLU A 110 8.15 5.57 12.73
CA GLU A 110 7.45 5.77 14.01
C GLU A 110 5.97 6.15 13.84
N ASN A 111 5.63 6.85 12.74
CA ASN A 111 4.24 7.08 12.37
C ASN A 111 3.55 5.75 12.00
N PRO A 112 2.48 5.35 12.71
CA PRO A 112 1.84 4.04 12.53
C PRO A 112 1.23 3.86 11.14
N THR A 113 0.78 4.94 10.49
CA THR A 113 0.23 4.88 9.13
C THR A 113 1.31 4.55 8.11
N ILE A 114 2.45 5.25 8.16
CA ILE A 114 3.58 4.99 7.24
C ILE A 114 4.16 3.59 7.49
N ALA A 115 4.31 3.22 8.76
CA ALA A 115 4.73 1.89 9.19
C ALA A 115 3.84 0.79 8.58
N THR A 116 2.52 0.94 8.72
CA THR A 116 1.54 0.00 8.16
C THR A 116 1.59 -0.09 6.64
N CYS A 117 1.72 1.04 5.94
CA CYS A 117 1.88 1.05 4.48
C CYS A 117 3.07 0.18 4.06
N TRP A 118 4.25 0.42 4.65
CA TRP A 118 5.47 -0.28 4.27
C TRP A 118 5.44 -1.75 4.67
N ASP A 119 4.95 -2.07 5.86
CA ASP A 119 4.79 -3.45 6.31
C ASP A 119 3.83 -4.23 5.39
N ALA A 120 2.73 -3.61 4.95
CA ALA A 120 1.75 -4.25 4.08
C ALA A 120 2.29 -4.63 2.70
N ASP A 121 3.13 -3.79 2.10
CA ASP A 121 3.86 -4.10 0.85
C ASP A 121 4.92 -5.19 1.07
N ARG A 122 5.69 -5.09 2.16
CA ARG A 122 6.73 -6.09 2.49
C ARG A 122 6.17 -7.48 2.74
N LEU A 123 4.97 -7.59 3.33
CA LEU A 123 4.31 -8.87 3.54
C LEU A 123 3.92 -9.57 2.23
N ASP A 124 3.86 -8.85 1.11
CA ASP A 124 3.54 -9.42 -0.21
C ASP A 124 4.81 -9.73 -1.04
N LEU A 125 6.02 -9.63 -0.47
CA LEU A 125 7.28 -9.82 -1.20
C LEU A 125 7.54 -11.27 -1.65
N ASP A 126 6.80 -12.23 -1.12
CA ASP A 126 6.83 -13.63 -1.54
C ASP A 126 6.49 -13.79 -3.04
N ARG A 127 5.65 -12.88 -3.58
CA ARG A 127 5.36 -12.74 -5.02
C ARG A 127 6.61 -12.58 -5.87
N CYS A 128 7.67 -12.01 -5.29
CA CYS A 128 8.97 -11.77 -5.91
C CYS A 128 10.03 -12.80 -5.49
N GLY A 129 9.63 -13.88 -4.80
CA GLY A 129 10.53 -14.91 -4.29
C GLY A 129 11.33 -14.48 -3.05
N ILE A 130 10.90 -13.43 -2.35
CA ILE A 130 11.56 -12.92 -1.14
C ILE A 130 10.67 -13.23 0.07
N THR A 131 11.17 -14.01 1.01
CA THR A 131 10.47 -14.28 2.27
C THR A 131 10.42 -13.00 3.12
N PRO A 132 9.24 -12.52 3.54
CA PRO A 132 9.14 -11.39 4.46
C PRO A 132 9.88 -11.66 5.78
N ASP A 133 10.70 -10.71 6.20
CA ASP A 133 11.53 -10.83 7.41
C ASP A 133 10.95 -9.95 8.54
N PRO A 134 10.60 -10.52 9.71
CA PRO A 134 10.10 -9.78 10.87
C PRO A 134 10.99 -8.62 11.32
N ASP A 135 12.31 -8.72 11.13
CA ASP A 135 13.26 -7.66 11.52
C ASP A 135 13.11 -6.40 10.66
N TYR A 136 12.39 -6.50 9.53
CA TYR A 136 12.06 -5.36 8.68
C TYR A 136 10.64 -4.84 8.91
N MET A 137 9.85 -5.44 9.81
CA MET A 137 8.49 -4.99 10.10
C MET A 137 8.50 -3.96 11.24
N SER A 138 7.67 -2.93 11.12
CA SER A 138 7.56 -1.86 12.12
C SER A 138 6.49 -2.17 13.16
N THR A 139 5.34 -2.69 12.71
CA THR A 139 4.14 -2.93 13.52
C THR A 139 4.14 -4.32 14.16
N ASN A 140 3.50 -4.44 15.32
CA ASN A 140 3.46 -5.70 16.07
C ASN A 140 2.75 -6.80 15.30
N LEU A 141 1.61 -6.49 14.66
CA LEU A 141 0.86 -7.48 13.90
C LEU A 141 1.62 -7.92 12.63
N ALA A 142 2.25 -7.00 11.90
CA ALA A 142 3.05 -7.38 10.72
C ALA A 142 4.24 -8.28 11.10
N LYS A 143 4.91 -8.02 12.23
CA LYS A 143 5.96 -8.91 12.75
C LYS A 143 5.44 -10.33 12.96
N LYS A 144 4.31 -10.49 13.63
CA LYS A 144 3.68 -11.81 13.86
C LYS A 144 3.32 -12.52 12.56
N ILE A 145 2.78 -11.78 11.58
CA ILE A 145 2.44 -12.34 10.28
C ILE A 145 3.71 -12.81 9.54
N ALA A 146 4.77 -11.99 9.55
CA ALA A 146 6.05 -12.34 8.95
C ALA A 146 6.70 -13.54 9.65
N GLU A 147 6.67 -13.61 10.98
CA GLU A 147 7.18 -14.74 11.78
C GLU A 147 6.44 -16.05 11.46
N HIS A 148 5.14 -15.95 11.23
CA HIS A 148 4.31 -17.08 10.83
C HIS A 148 4.52 -17.50 9.36
N GLY A 149 4.86 -16.55 8.49
CA GLY A 149 5.10 -16.79 7.06
C GLY A 149 3.83 -16.94 6.21
N SER A 150 2.65 -16.63 6.74
CA SER A 150 1.39 -16.53 5.97
C SER A 150 0.42 -15.58 6.67
N ILE A 151 -0.34 -14.80 5.89
CA ILE A 151 -1.39 -13.92 6.42
C ILE A 151 -2.72 -14.64 6.66
N ASP A 152 -2.88 -15.88 6.17
CA ASP A 152 -4.15 -16.63 6.19
C ASP A 152 -4.85 -16.67 7.56
N PRO A 153 -4.14 -16.87 8.69
CA PRO A 153 -4.77 -16.89 10.02
C PRO A 153 -5.44 -15.56 10.43
N TRP A 154 -5.12 -14.46 9.75
CA TRP A 154 -5.60 -13.11 10.05
C TRP A 154 -6.59 -12.57 9.03
N LEU A 155 -6.96 -13.34 7.99
CA LEU A 155 -7.90 -12.87 6.95
C LEU A 155 -9.28 -12.51 7.50
N ASN A 156 -9.68 -13.09 8.63
CA ASN A 156 -10.93 -12.75 9.31
C ASN A 156 -10.93 -11.33 9.93
N LEU A 157 -9.78 -10.64 9.98
CA LEU A 157 -9.66 -9.28 10.48
C LEU A 157 -9.93 -8.21 9.40
N VAL A 158 -10.09 -8.60 8.14
CA VAL A 158 -10.46 -7.65 7.08
C VAL A 158 -11.82 -7.03 7.42
N PRO A 159 -11.93 -5.70 7.55
CA PRO A 159 -13.20 -5.06 7.92
C PRO A 159 -14.29 -5.33 6.88
N THR A 160 -15.40 -5.92 7.30
CA THR A 160 -16.52 -6.34 6.43
C THR A 160 -17.29 -5.17 5.82
N ASN A 161 -17.11 -3.96 6.35
CA ASN A 161 -17.70 -2.73 5.84
C ASN A 161 -16.85 -2.03 4.76
N LEU A 162 -15.69 -2.59 4.41
CA LEU A 162 -14.75 -2.02 3.43
C LEU A 162 -14.51 -2.92 2.21
N THR A 163 -15.06 -4.14 2.22
CA THR A 163 -15.18 -4.98 1.02
C THR A 163 -16.28 -4.42 0.10
N PRO A 164 -16.04 -4.32 -1.22
CA PRO A 164 -17.05 -3.85 -2.17
C PRO A 164 -18.31 -4.71 -2.19
#